data_AF-A0A495SRX8-F1
#
_entry.id   AF-A0A495SRX8-F1
#
_cell.length_a   1.000
_cell.length_b   1.000
_cell.length_c   1.000
_cell.angle_alpha   90.00
_cell.angle_beta   90.00
_cell.angle_gamma   90.00
#
_symmetry.space_group_name_H-M   'P 1'
#
loop_
_entity.id
_entity.type
_entity.pdbx_description
1 polymer ?
#
loop_
_entity_poly.entity_id
_entity_poly.type
_entity_poly.pdbx_seq_one_letter_code
_entity_poly.pdbx_strand_id
1 'polypeptide(L)'
;MTRKTLLALPPIAPEPAEEPPVLPDHPAYQQILTVFADAAGPMRARDLCERLDLAIMPKNIESTRHKLKRLVSLGVLAEPEAGLFALHCPSNSAPPAHLTRADR
;
A
#
# COMPACT_ATOMS: atom_id res chain seq x y z
N MET A 1 0.57 -7.47 -54.10
CA MET A 1 1.76 -7.44 -53.22
C MET A 1 1.29 -7.29 -51.77
N THR A 2 1.60 -8.33 -50.99
CA THR A 2 1.71 -8.46 -49.51
C THR A 2 0.73 -7.75 -48.55
N ARG A 3 -0.02 -8.61 -47.83
CA ARG A 3 -0.76 -8.35 -46.57
C ARG A 3 0.19 -7.86 -45.47
N LYS A 4 -0.19 -6.84 -44.70
CA LYS A 4 0.43 -6.55 -43.39
C LYS A 4 -0.62 -6.69 -42.29
N THR A 5 -0.67 -7.89 -41.72
CA THR A 5 -1.41 -8.23 -40.52
C THR A 5 -0.84 -7.40 -39.36
N LEU A 6 -1.60 -6.43 -38.87
CA LEU A 6 -1.28 -5.77 -37.60
C LEU A 6 -1.56 -6.78 -36.49
N LEU A 7 -0.49 -7.14 -35.79
CA LEU A 7 -0.50 -7.94 -34.57
C LEU A 7 -1.32 -7.15 -33.53
N ALA A 8 -2.54 -7.62 -33.24
CA ALA A 8 -3.28 -7.16 -32.09
C ALA A 8 -2.50 -7.59 -30.84
N LEU A 9 -1.92 -6.62 -30.11
CA LEU A 9 -1.55 -6.86 -28.73
C LEU A 9 -2.83 -7.31 -28.00
N PRO A 10 -2.80 -8.38 -27.20
CA PRO A 10 -3.91 -8.62 -26.30
C PRO A 10 -4.06 -7.38 -25.42
N PRO A 11 -5.28 -6.86 -25.18
CA PRO A 11 -5.47 -5.94 -24.08
C PRO A 11 -4.95 -6.70 -22.87
N ILE A 12 -3.93 -6.15 -22.22
CA ILE A 12 -3.59 -6.52 -20.86
C ILE A 12 -4.93 -6.45 -20.15
N ALA A 13 -5.49 -7.60 -19.81
CA ALA A 13 -6.68 -7.65 -18.99
C ALA A 13 -6.34 -6.75 -17.80
N PRO A 14 -7.12 -5.71 -17.49
CA PRO A 14 -7.06 -5.25 -16.14
C PRO A 14 -7.45 -6.49 -15.34
N GLU A 15 -6.46 -7.12 -14.69
CA GLU A 15 -6.72 -7.69 -13.37
C GLU A 15 -7.63 -6.67 -12.68
N PRO A 16 -8.64 -7.10 -11.90
CA PRO A 16 -9.29 -6.20 -10.99
C PRO A 16 -8.22 -5.75 -9.98
N ALA A 17 -7.39 -4.81 -10.40
CA ALA A 17 -6.70 -3.88 -9.53
C ALA A 17 -7.88 -3.26 -8.78
N GLU A 18 -8.07 -3.73 -7.55
CA GLU A 18 -8.91 -3.10 -6.55
C GLU A 18 -8.82 -1.61 -6.81
N GLU A 19 -9.94 -0.99 -7.17
CA GLU A 19 -9.99 0.42 -7.53
C GLU A 19 -9.14 1.17 -6.48
N PRO A 20 -8.09 1.89 -6.90
CA PRO A 20 -7.15 2.44 -5.95
C PRO A 20 -7.97 3.26 -4.95
N PRO A 21 -7.85 2.96 -3.64
CA PRO A 21 -8.69 3.59 -2.64
C PRO A 21 -8.63 5.10 -2.86
N VAL A 22 -9.79 5.73 -3.02
CA VAL A 22 -9.89 7.16 -3.30
C VAL A 22 -9.34 7.90 -2.07
N LEU A 23 -8.06 8.25 -2.15
CA LEU A 23 -7.39 9.00 -1.11
C LEU A 23 -7.95 10.42 -1.10
N PRO A 24 -8.13 11.03 0.07
CA PRO A 24 -8.49 12.44 0.13
C PRO A 24 -7.40 13.30 -0.53
N ASP A 25 -7.81 14.34 -1.27
CA ASP A 25 -6.94 15.31 -1.96
C ASP A 25 -6.20 16.26 -0.99
N HIS A 26 -5.52 15.70 0.01
CA HIS A 26 -4.77 16.46 0.99
C HIS A 26 -3.30 16.00 0.99
N PRO A 27 -2.33 16.91 0.80
CA PRO A 27 -0.92 16.57 0.57
C PRO A 27 -0.27 15.77 1.71
N ALA A 28 -0.74 15.97 2.96
CA ALA A 28 -0.28 15.17 4.10
C ALA A 28 -0.45 13.65 3.93
N TYR A 29 -1.50 13.18 3.24
CA TYR A 29 -1.65 11.74 3.00
C TYR A 29 -0.58 11.22 2.04
N GLN A 30 -0.27 11.98 0.99
CA GLN A 30 0.79 11.63 0.04
C GLN A 30 2.16 11.58 0.74
N GLN A 31 2.48 12.57 1.57
CA GLN A 31 3.72 12.59 2.36
C GLN A 31 3.85 11.38 3.28
N ILE A 32 2.76 11.01 3.97
CA ILE A 32 2.72 9.82 4.81
C ILE A 32 3.03 8.57 3.99
N LEU A 33 2.41 8.41 2.82
CA LEU A 33 2.64 7.26 1.95
C LEU A 33 4.06 7.21 1.40
N THR A 34 4.65 8.36 1.05
CA THR A 34 6.06 8.45 0.65
C THR A 34 6.98 7.98 1.78
N VAL A 35 6.75 8.44 3.01
CA VAL A 35 7.53 8.02 4.18
C VAL A 35 7.42 6.51 4.42
N PHE A 36 6.24 5.93 4.22
CA PHE A 36 6.05 4.48 4.32
C PHE A 36 6.68 3.72 3.16
N ALA A 37 6.69 4.26 1.93
CA ALA A 37 7.34 3.63 0.78
C ALA A 37 8.87 3.62 0.94
N ASP A 38 9.43 4.67 1.56
CA ASP A 38 10.85 4.76 1.89
C ASP A 38 11.23 3.92 3.14
N ALA A 39 10.26 3.56 3.96
CA ALA A 39 10.48 2.74 5.16
C ALA A 39 10.38 1.25 4.82
N ALA A 40 11.36 0.47 5.26
CA ALA A 40 11.40 -0.98 5.04
C ALA A 40 10.46 -1.78 5.98
N GLY A 41 9.52 -1.13 6.70
CA GLY A 41 8.72 -1.82 7.70
C GLY A 41 7.64 -0.99 8.39
N PRO A 42 6.91 -1.62 9.32
CA PRO A 42 5.84 -0.96 10.06
C PRO A 42 6.37 0.12 11.00
N MET A 43 5.59 1.19 11.20
CA MET A 43 5.98 2.35 11.99
C MET A 43 4.88 2.79 12.96
N ARG A 44 5.28 3.38 14.09
CA ARG A 44 4.36 4.03 15.03
C ARG A 44 4.07 5.46 14.56
N ALA A 45 2.95 6.02 15.03
CA ALA A 45 2.59 7.42 14.74
C ALA A 45 3.66 8.43 15.20
N ARG A 46 4.39 8.08 16.28
CA ARG A 46 5.52 8.88 16.78
C ARG A 46 6.66 8.91 15.75
N ASP A 47 7.10 7.74 15.28
CA ASP A 47 8.21 7.62 14.32
C ASP A 47 7.89 8.39 13.03
N LEU A 48 6.62 8.37 12.63
CA LEU A 48 6.14 9.13 11.49
C LEU A 48 6.23 10.65 11.71
N CYS A 49 5.91 11.14 12.92
CA CYS A 49 6.14 12.54 13.26
C CYS A 49 7.63 12.91 13.20
N GLU A 50 8.53 12.03 13.64
CA GLU A 50 9.98 12.26 13.55
C GLU A 50 10.43 12.32 12.10
N ARG A 51 9.95 11.43 11.23
CA ARG A 51 10.31 11.41 9.78
C ARG A 51 9.71 12.55 8.97
N LEU A 52 8.60 13.15 9.42
CA LEU A 52 8.00 14.33 8.80
C LEU A 52 8.51 15.64 9.41
N ASP A 53 9.56 15.59 10.26
CA ASP A 53 10.09 16.73 11.00
C ASP A 53 9.02 17.51 11.77
N LEU A 54 8.01 16.79 12.25
CA LEU A 54 6.94 17.35 13.09
C LEU A 54 7.37 17.30 14.55
N ALA A 55 7.06 18.36 15.30
CA ALA A 55 7.27 18.35 16.75
C ALA A 55 6.55 17.16 17.41
N ILE A 56 7.26 16.40 18.24
CA ILE A 56 6.74 15.25 18.99
C ILE A 56 5.90 15.75 20.18
N MET A 57 4.74 16.33 19.85
CA MET A 57 3.76 16.79 20.82
C MET A 57 2.53 15.87 20.81
N PRO A 58 1.85 15.66 21.95
CA PRO A 58 0.66 14.82 22.02
C PRO A 58 -0.39 15.14 20.94
N LYS A 59 -0.61 16.44 20.67
CA LYS A 59 -1.53 16.92 19.62
C LYS A 59 -1.15 16.45 18.21
N ASN A 60 0.15 16.41 17.90
CA ASN A 60 0.64 16.06 16.58
C ASN A 60 0.59 14.54 16.40
N ILE A 61 1.00 13.78 17.42
CA ILE A 61 0.91 12.32 17.42
C ILE A 61 -0.55 11.88 17.25
N GLU A 62 -1.49 12.53 17.94
CA GLU A 62 -2.92 12.21 17.83
C GLU A 62 -3.48 12.53 16.45
N SER A 63 -3.12 13.69 15.88
CA SER A 63 -3.51 14.07 14.52
C SER A 63 -2.97 13.10 13.48
N THR A 64 -1.69 12.72 13.60
CA THR A 64 -1.08 11.70 12.75
C THR A 64 -1.78 10.36 12.91
N ARG A 65 -2.09 9.93 14.14
CA ARG A 65 -2.83 8.67 14.38
C ARG A 65 -4.21 8.68 13.74
N HIS A 66 -4.94 9.79 13.79
CA HIS A 66 -6.23 9.93 13.11
C HIS A 66 -6.10 9.78 11.59
N LYS A 67 -5.07 10.38 10.98
CA LYS A 67 -4.80 10.23 9.54
C LYS A 67 -4.45 8.79 9.18
N LEU A 68 -3.62 8.13 10.00
CA LEU A 68 -3.26 6.72 9.81
C LEU A 68 -4.48 5.81 9.93
N LYS A 69 -5.30 5.99 10.97
CA LYS A 69 -6.57 5.27 11.12
C LYS A 69 -7.49 5.48 9.92
N ARG A 70 -7.54 6.68 9.35
CA ARG A 70 -8.31 6.93 8.12
C ARG A 70 -7.78 6.12 6.94
N LEU A 71 -6.46 6.07 6.74
CA LEU A 71 -5.83 5.26 5.70
C LEU A 71 -6.04 3.75 5.92
N VAL A 72 -6.09 3.31 7.18
CA VAL A 72 -6.46 1.92 7.53
C VAL A 72 -7.92 1.63 7.16
N SER A 73 -8.85 2.54 7.48
CA SER A 73 -10.25 2.40 7.07
C SER A 73 -10.46 2.38 5.55
N LEU A 74 -9.52 2.96 4.79
CA LEU A 74 -9.51 2.94 3.32
C LEU A 74 -8.82 1.70 2.75
N GLY A 75 -8.24 0.82 3.57
CA GLY A 75 -7.50 -0.36 3.10
C GLY A 75 -6.11 -0.06 2.52
N VAL A 76 -5.61 1.17 2.70
CA VAL A 76 -4.28 1.60 2.19
C VAL A 76 -3.16 1.16 3.14
N LEU A 77 -3.43 1.25 4.45
CA LEU A 77 -2.53 0.81 5.51
C LEU A 77 -3.17 -0.35 6.28
N ALA A 78 -2.34 -1.20 6.85
CA ALA A 78 -2.73 -2.20 7.84
C ALA A 78 -2.30 -1.74 9.24
N GLU A 79 -3.07 -2.11 10.26
CA GLU A 79 -2.68 -1.98 11.67
C GLU A 79 -2.50 -3.39 12.27
N PRO A 80 -1.34 -4.03 12.06
CA PRO A 80 -1.08 -5.39 12.57
C PRO A 80 -1.09 -5.46 14.11
N GLU A 81 -0.68 -4.39 14.78
CA GLU A 81 -0.74 -4.25 16.23
C GLU A 81 -1.29 -2.88 16.60
N ALA A 82 -1.92 -2.77 17.78
CA ALA A 82 -2.47 -1.50 18.25
C ALA A 82 -1.41 -0.38 18.20
N GLY A 83 -1.63 0.62 17.34
CA GLY A 83 -0.75 1.76 17.12
C GLY A 83 0.50 1.51 16.26
N LEU A 84 0.62 0.33 15.64
CA LEU A 84 1.66 -0.03 14.67
C LEU A 84 1.03 -0.08 13.29
N PHE A 85 1.53 0.69 12.33
CA PHE A 85 0.94 0.81 10.99
C PHE A 85 1.93 0.33 9.93
N ALA A 86 1.43 -0.36 8.91
CA ALA A 86 2.21 -0.86 7.78
C ALA A 86 1.52 -0.52 6.46
N LEU A 87 2.26 -0.42 5.35
CA LEU A 87 1.63 -0.44 4.03
C LEU A 87 0.85 -1.73 3.87
N HIS A 88 -0.38 -1.62 3.34
CA HIS A 88 -1.13 -2.78 2.92
C HIS A 88 -0.44 -3.33 1.67
N CYS A 89 0.54 -4.20 1.88
CA CYS A 89 1.05 -5.03 0.80
C CYS A 89 -0.01 -6.12 0.59
N PRO A 90 -0.74 -6.15 -0.54
CA PRO A 90 -1.51 -7.32 -0.87
C PRO A 90 -0.48 -8.44 -1.04
N SER A 91 -0.39 -9.31 -0.04
CA SER A 91 0.45 -10.51 -0.07
C SER A 91 -0.09 -11.42 -1.18
N ASN A 92 0.27 -11.14 -2.43
CA ASN A 92 0.19 -12.09 -3.52
C ASN A 92 1.35 -13.11 -3.46
N SER A 93 2.10 -13.15 -2.34
CA SER A 93 2.90 -14.32 -2.00
C SER A 93 1.99 -15.41 -1.42
N ALA A 94 1.08 -15.93 -2.24
CA ALA A 94 0.89 -17.37 -2.20
C ALA A 94 2.26 -17.99 -2.55
N PRO A 95 2.80 -18.92 -1.76
CA PRO A 95 3.95 -19.69 -2.23
C PRO A 95 3.55 -20.34 -3.56
N PRO A 96 4.42 -20.37 -4.60
CA PRO A 96 4.09 -21.03 -5.84
C PRO A 96 3.72 -22.46 -5.48
N ALA A 97 2.49 -22.86 -5.79
CA ALA A 97 2.04 -24.24 -5.62
C ALA A 97 3.07 -25.14 -6.30
N HIS A 98 3.93 -25.77 -5.50
CA HIS A 98 4.87 -26.74 -6.03
C HIS A 98 4.01 -27.88 -6.51
N LEU A 99 3.94 -28.00 -7.84
CA LEU A 99 3.65 -29.23 -8.53
C LEU A 99 4.23 -30.42 -7.75
N THR A 100 3.36 -31.18 -7.11
CA THR A 100 3.59 -32.62 -6.96
C THR A 100 2.37 -33.33 -7.50
N ARG A 101 2.23 -33.23 -8.83
CA ARG A 101 1.68 -34.31 -9.62
C ARG A 101 2.78 -35.36 -9.72
N ALA A 102 2.76 -36.34 -8.83
CA ALA A 102 3.47 -37.61 -8.93
C ALA A 102 2.67 -38.59 -8.06
N ASP A 103 1.71 -39.27 -8.66
CA ASP A 103 1.86 -40.68 -9.07
C ASP A 103 1.82 -41.62 -7.85
N ARG A 104 0.61 -42.12 -7.54
CA ARG A 104 0.38 -43.54 -7.28
C ARG A 104 -1.10 -43.92 -7.37
#